data_AF-A0A258CPU9-F1
#
_entry.id   AF-A0A258CPU9-F1
#
_cell.length_a   1.000
_cell.length_b   1.000
_cell.length_c   1.000
_cell.angle_alpha   90.00
_cell.angle_beta   90.00
_cell.angle_gamma   90.00
#
_symmetry.space_group_name_H-M   'P 1'
#
loop_
_entity.id
_entity.type
_entity.pdbx_description
1 polymer ?
#
loop_
_entity_poly.entity_id
_entity_poly.type
_entity_poly.pdbx_seq_one_letter_code
_entity_poly.pdbx_strand_id
1 'polypeptide(L)'
;MITLYDFELSGNCYKLRLLMSILKLRYDIIPVDFYPGRQHKSDWFLRLNPFGQLPVLRDDDRVLSDSGAILAYLAKKYDATGLWFPDDPALTAEV
;
A
#
# COMPACT_ATOMS: atom_id res chain seq x y z
N MET A 1 9.98 1.56 9.58
CA MET A 1 8.75 1.06 10.20
C MET A 1 7.61 1.26 9.22
N ILE A 2 6.86 0.20 8.92
CA ILE A 2 5.78 0.21 7.93
C ILE A 2 4.46 0.46 8.65
N THR A 3 3.65 1.38 8.12
CA THR A 3 2.29 1.67 8.58
C THR A 3 1.36 1.70 7.38
N LEU A 4 0.29 0.90 7.43
CA LEU A 4 -0.74 0.86 6.39
C LEU A 4 -2.00 1.59 6.88
N TYR A 5 -2.38 2.65 6.17
CA TYR A 5 -3.71 3.25 6.32
C TYR A 5 -4.70 2.42 5.51
N ASP A 6 -5.64 1.79 6.22
CA ASP A 6 -6.35 0.61 5.74
C ASP A 6 -7.87 0.78 5.84
N PHE A 7 -8.59 0.14 4.91
CA PHE A 7 -10.00 -0.18 5.09
C PHE A 7 -10.19 -1.66 4.79
N GLU A 8 -10.70 -2.42 5.77
CA GLU A 8 -10.71 -3.89 5.74
C GLU A 8 -11.41 -4.44 4.51
N LEU A 9 -12.56 -3.84 4.14
CA LEU A 9 -13.37 -4.25 2.98
C LEU A 9 -12.84 -3.76 1.62
N SER A 10 -11.72 -3.02 1.59
CA SER A 10 -11.10 -2.58 0.35
C SER A 10 -10.22 -3.67 -0.25
N GLY A 11 -10.54 -4.14 -1.46
CA GLY A 11 -9.70 -5.05 -2.23
C GLY A 11 -8.30 -4.48 -2.52
N ASN A 12 -8.20 -3.16 -2.72
CA ASN A 12 -6.91 -2.49 -2.91
C ASN A 12 -6.06 -2.45 -1.64
N CYS A 13 -6.67 -2.43 -0.46
CA CYS A 13 -5.93 -2.56 0.79
C CYS A 13 -5.58 -4.03 1.06
N TYR A 14 -6.50 -4.95 0.78
CA TYR A 14 -6.30 -6.38 0.96
C TYR A 14 -5.07 -6.91 0.21
N LYS A 15 -4.87 -6.54 -1.05
CA LYS A 15 -3.70 -7.00 -1.82
C LYS A 15 -2.37 -6.57 -1.21
N LEU A 16 -2.30 -5.40 -0.57
CA LEU A 16 -1.11 -4.97 0.17
C LEU A 16 -0.89 -5.81 1.42
N ARG A 17 -1.94 -6.05 2.22
CA ARG A 17 -1.88 -6.94 3.40
C ARG A 17 -1.42 -8.34 3.00
N LEU A 18 -1.92 -8.85 1.89
CA LEU A 18 -1.57 -10.16 1.35
C LEU A 18 -0.08 -10.24 0.97
N LEU A 19 0.42 -9.31 0.16
CA LEU A 19 1.83 -9.31 -0.23
C LEU A 19 2.75 -9.14 0.99
N MET A 20 2.44 -8.20 1.88
CA MET A 20 3.24 -8.02 3.11
C MET A 20 3.23 -9.25 4.01
N SER A 21 2.12 -10.00 4.06
CA SER A 21 2.03 -11.29 4.78
C SER A 21 2.91 -12.36 4.14
N ILE A 22 2.87 -12.51 2.81
CA ILE A 22 3.73 -13.44 2.05
C ILE A 22 5.22 -13.12 2.29
N LEU A 23 5.57 -11.84 2.24
CA LEU A 23 6.93 -11.33 2.49
C LEU A 23 7.30 -11.31 3.99
N LYS A 24 6.38 -11.71 4.89
CA LYS A 24 6.56 -11.76 6.35
C LYS A 24 7.00 -10.43 6.95
N LEU A 25 6.50 -9.32 6.40
CA LEU A 25 6.80 -7.98 6.88
C LEU A 25 5.99 -7.66 8.14
N ARG A 26 6.64 -6.98 9.09
CA ARG A 26 5.95 -6.40 10.25
C ARG A 26 5.49 -5.00 9.90
N TYR A 27 4.22 -4.72 10.15
CA TYR A 27 3.62 -3.42 9.90
C TYR A 27 2.48 -3.15 10.88
N ASP A 28 2.22 -1.87 11.13
CA ASP A 28 1.05 -1.42 11.88
C ASP A 28 -0.09 -1.07 10.93
N ILE A 29 -1.33 -1.24 11.39
CA ILE A 29 -2.54 -0.85 10.66
C ILE A 29 -3.16 0.37 11.35
N ILE A 30 -3.43 1.42 10.56
CA ILE A 30 -4.28 2.53 10.97
C ILE A 30 -5.61 2.38 10.20
N PRO A 31 -6.70 1.97 10.86
CA PRO A 31 -7.99 1.87 10.21
C PRO A 31 -8.49 3.27 9.85
N VAL A 32 -9.01 3.42 8.63
CA VAL A 32 -9.62 4.63 8.13
C VAL A 32 -11.07 4.34 7.80
N ASP A 33 -11.99 5.07 8.44
CA ASP A 33 -13.41 4.97 8.15
C ASP A 33 -13.68 5.48 6.73
N PHE A 34 -13.81 4.55 5.80
CA PHE A 34 -14.13 4.87 4.42
C PHE A 34 -15.63 5.16 4.25
N TYR A 35 -16.47 4.31 4.83
CA TYR A 35 -17.91 4.40 4.77
C TYR A 35 -18.53 3.90 6.09
N PRO A 36 -19.51 4.64 6.66
CA PRO A 36 -20.12 5.87 6.15
C PRO A 36 -19.37 7.16 6.52
N GLY A 37 -18.36 7.11 7.40
CA GLY A 37 -17.77 8.31 8.02
C GLY A 37 -16.87 9.14 7.11
N ARG A 38 -16.44 8.61 5.96
CA ARG A 38 -15.65 9.32 4.94
C ARG A 38 -14.37 9.99 5.47
N GLN A 39 -13.73 9.41 6.48
CA GLN A 39 -12.50 9.91 7.09
C GLN A 39 -11.34 10.04 6.10
N HIS A 40 -11.33 9.24 5.02
CA HIS A 40 -10.42 9.38 3.88
C HIS A 40 -10.50 10.73 3.14
N LYS A 41 -11.52 11.56 3.43
CA LYS A 41 -11.67 12.94 2.92
C LYS A 41 -11.39 14.02 3.97
N SER A 42 -11.00 13.64 5.17
CA SER A 42 -10.61 14.60 6.21
C SER A 42 -9.30 15.29 5.89
N ASP A 43 -9.09 16.51 6.41
CA ASP A 43 -7.90 17.30 6.14
C ASP A 43 -6.60 16.57 6.50
N TRP A 44 -6.59 15.78 7.58
CA TRP A 44 -5.40 15.04 7.99
C TRP A 44 -5.05 13.93 7.00
N PHE A 45 -6.04 13.24 6.45
CA PHE A 45 -5.82 12.20 5.46
C PHE A 45 -5.45 12.80 4.11
N LEU A 46 -6.07 13.92 3.72
CA LEU A 46 -5.74 14.64 2.50
C LEU A 46 -4.30 15.20 2.51
N ARG A 47 -3.75 15.50 3.69
CA ARG A 47 -2.31 15.82 3.84
C ARG A 47 -1.40 14.62 3.56
N LEU A 48 -1.87 13.38 3.75
CA LEU A 48 -1.14 12.16 3.41
C LEU A 48 -1.30 11.81 1.93
N ASN A 49 -2.52 11.90 1.41
CA ASN A 49 -2.85 11.65 0.02
C ASN A 49 -3.90 12.66 -0.47
N PRO A 50 -3.52 13.66 -1.30
CA PRO A 50 -4.43 14.69 -1.79
C PRO A 50 -5.64 14.16 -2.57
N PHE A 51 -5.55 12.95 -3.14
CA PHE A 51 -6.70 12.32 -3.81
C PHE A 51 -7.74 11.79 -2.83
N GLY A 52 -7.38 11.67 -1.54
CA GLY A 52 -8.21 11.09 -0.50
C GLY A 52 -8.64 9.69 -0.89
N GLN A 53 -7.67 8.83 -1.22
CA GLN A 53 -7.89 7.46 -1.63
C GLN A 53 -7.09 6.52 -0.72
N LEU A 54 -7.66 5.34 -0.47
CA LEU A 54 -6.98 4.25 0.21
C LEU A 54 -6.52 3.20 -0.80
N PRO A 55 -5.45 2.45 -0.52
CA PRO A 55 -4.58 2.54 0.66
C PRO A 55 -3.58 3.70 0.59
N VAL A 56 -3.00 4.03 1.74
CA VAL A 56 -1.74 4.80 1.84
C VAL A 56 -0.76 3.96 2.66
N LEU A 57 0.46 3.82 2.18
CA LEU A 57 1.54 3.15 2.93
C LEU A 57 2.55 4.20 3.38
N ARG A 58 2.88 4.22 4.66
CA ARG A 58 4.06 4.90 5.16
C ARG A 58 5.14 3.88 5.44
N ASP A 59 6.34 4.12 4.94
CA ASP A 59 7.51 3.31 5.22
C ASP A 59 8.69 4.23 5.58
N ASP A 60 8.98 4.30 6.87
CA ASP A 60 9.82 5.33 7.48
C ASP A 60 9.31 6.75 7.15
N ASP A 61 10.08 7.53 6.41
CA ASP A 61 9.73 8.90 6.03
C ASP A 61 9.02 8.98 4.67
N ARG A 62 8.86 7.85 3.96
CA ARG A 62 8.19 7.81 2.66
C ARG A 62 6.71 7.57 2.85
N VAL A 63 5.89 8.44 2.24
CA VAL A 63 4.44 8.26 2.13
C VAL A 63 4.13 7.91 0.69
N LEU A 64 3.46 6.78 0.49
CA LEU A 64 3.16 6.21 -0.81
C LEU A 64 1.65 6.08 -0.96
N SER A 65 1.17 6.46 -2.14
CA SER A 65 -0.21 6.32 -2.59
C SER A 65 -0.25 5.48 -3.86
N ASP A 66 -1.45 5.13 -4.31
CA ASP A 66 -1.70 4.17 -5.38
C ASP A 66 -1.29 2.74 -5.04
N SER A 67 -2.29 1.85 -5.06
CA SER A 67 -2.10 0.48 -4.62
C SER A 67 -1.20 -0.35 -5.54
N GLY A 68 -1.13 -0.05 -6.84
CA GLY A 68 -0.23 -0.73 -7.77
C GLY A 68 1.21 -0.30 -7.56
N ALA A 69 1.44 1.01 -7.44
CA ALA A 69 2.75 1.58 -7.13
C ALA A 69 3.29 1.08 -5.78
N ILE A 70 2.43 0.98 -4.76
CA ILE A 70 2.82 0.43 -3.45
C ILE A 70 3.23 -1.05 -3.56
N LEU A 71 2.50 -1.87 -4.33
CA LEU A 71 2.86 -3.27 -4.54
C LEU A 71 4.23 -3.41 -5.22
N ALA A 72 4.45 -2.65 -6.30
CA ALA A 72 5.74 -2.62 -6.99
C ALA A 72 6.87 -2.19 -6.04
N TYR A 73 6.66 -1.16 -5.23
CA TYR A 73 7.61 -0.72 -4.21
C TYR A 73 7.93 -1.82 -3.18
N LEU A 74 6.90 -2.48 -2.63
CA LEU A 74 7.07 -3.53 -1.64
C LEU A 74 7.83 -4.73 -2.23
N ALA A 75 7.48 -5.15 -3.45
CA ALA A 75 8.19 -6.20 -4.17
C ALA A 75 9.65 -5.82 -4.39
N LYS A 76 9.93 -4.66 -5.01
CA LYS A 76 11.30 -4.19 -5.28
C LYS A 76 12.17 -4.06 -4.02
N LYS A 77 11.59 -3.60 -2.90
CA LYS A 77 12.35 -3.32 -1.68
C LYS A 77 12.51 -4.55 -0.78
N TYR A 78 11.51 -5.42 -0.71
CA TYR A 78 11.44 -6.46 0.32
C TYR A 78 11.39 -7.89 -0.21
N ASP A 79 11.11 -8.11 -1.50
CA ASP A 79 11.24 -9.42 -2.11
C ASP A 79 12.67 -9.67 -2.59
N ALA A 80 13.45 -10.38 -1.77
CA ALA A 80 14.82 -10.76 -2.12
C ALA A 80 14.90 -11.73 -3.31
N THR A 81 13.79 -12.36 -3.71
CA THR A 81 13.76 -13.30 -4.86
C THR A 81 13.55 -12.59 -6.20
N GLY A 82 13.02 -11.37 -6.19
CA GLY A 82 12.66 -10.63 -7.40
C GLY A 82 11.51 -11.24 -8.21
N LEU A 83 10.75 -12.18 -7.63
CA LEU A 83 9.69 -12.92 -8.31
C LEU A 83 8.45 -12.06 -8.54
N TRP A 84 8.11 -11.19 -7.57
CA TRP A 84 6.83 -10.46 -7.57
C TRP A 84 6.81 -9.24 -8.49
N PHE A 85 7.98 -8.65 -8.80
CA PHE A 85 8.08 -7.51 -9.69
C PHE A 85 9.46 -7.48 -10.37
N PRO A 86 9.62 -8.17 -11.52
CA PRO A 86 10.89 -8.29 -12.24
C PRO A 86 11.47 -6.94 -12.68
N ASP A 87 12.78 -6.88 -12.97
CA ASP A 87 13.43 -5.69 -13.56
C ASP A 87 13.34 -5.64 -15.09
N ASP A 88 13.13 -6.80 -15.73
CA ASP A 88 12.98 -6.85 -17.18
C ASP A 88 11.68 -6.13 -17.60
N PRO A 89 11.75 -5.16 -18.53
CA PRO A 89 10.57 -4.38 -18.93
C PRO A 89 9.45 -5.20 -19.56
N ALA A 90 9.77 -6.25 -20.33
CA ALA A 90 8.77 -7.08 -20.97
C ALA A 90 8.04 -7.94 -19.94
N LEU A 91 8.77 -8.59 -19.03
CA LEU A 91 8.19 -9.35 -17.93
C LEU A 91 7.39 -8.46 -16.97
N THR A 92 7.85 -7.24 -16.71
CA THR A 92 7.13 -6.28 -15.86
C THR A 92 5.77 -5.90 -16.45
N ALA A 93 5.67 -5.79 -17.78
CA ALA A 93 4.42 -5.43 -18.44
C ALA A 93 3.34 -6.54 -18.40
N GLU A 94 3.71 -7.75 -17.98
CA GLU A 94 2.78 -8.88 -17.82
C GLU A 94 2.17 -8.98 -16.40
N VAL A 95 2.63 -8.15 -15.46
CA VAL A 95 2.23 -8.12 -14.03
C VAL A 95 1.30 -6.95 -13.74
#